data_AF-A0A1X1YA76-F1
#
_entry.id   AF-A0A1X1YA76-F1
#
_cell.length_a   1.000
_cell.length_b   1.000
_cell.length_c   1.000
_cell.angle_alpha   90.00
_cell.angle_beta   90.00
_cell.angle_gamma   90.00
#
_symmetry.space_group_name_H-M   'P 1'
#
loop_
_entity.id
_entity.type
_entity.pdbx_description
1 polymer ?
#
loop_
_entity_poly.entity_id
_entity_poly.type
_entity_poly.pdbx_seq_one_letter_code
_entity_poly.pdbx_strand_id
1 'polypeptide(L)'
;MSAPTVEPPVQPAGEQHYSDLVQILAGAAIIATNFWDREDFDIYECVKRSWSVRGRAVAFATVVRATRKVLPGGDLYAYNDAPGRTAKEISAVFARATARELGESQQLPRAMSASFTGGGDR
;
A
#
# COMPACT_ATOMS: atom_id res chain seq x y z
N MET A 1 -25.75 21.27 44.51
CA MET A 1 -24.46 20.55 44.50
C MET A 1 -24.26 20.04 43.08
N SER A 2 -23.44 20.71 42.28
CA SER A 2 -23.21 20.34 40.87
C SER A 2 -22.07 19.32 40.79
N ALA A 3 -22.30 18.22 40.08
CA ALA A 3 -21.29 17.18 39.88
C ALA A 3 -20.13 17.70 39.02
N PRO A 4 -18.89 17.23 39.24
CA PRO A 4 -17.77 17.58 38.38
C PRO A 4 -17.96 16.93 37.00
N THR A 5 -17.97 17.77 35.96
CA THR A 5 -17.87 17.35 34.56
C THR A 5 -16.54 16.63 34.37
N VAL A 6 -16.59 15.32 34.10
CA VAL A 6 -15.44 14.55 33.66
C VAL A 6 -15.19 14.94 32.20
N GLU A 7 -14.10 15.67 31.93
CA GLU A 7 -13.64 15.88 30.56
C GLU A 7 -13.31 14.52 29.91
N PRO A 8 -13.77 14.27 28.67
CA PRO A 8 -13.38 13.07 27.95
C PRO A 8 -11.88 13.09 27.67
N PRO A 9 -11.23 11.91 27.58
CA PRO A 9 -9.79 11.84 27.32
C PRO A 9 -9.45 12.50 25.98
N VAL A 10 -8.52 13.45 26.02
CA VAL A 10 -7.90 14.05 24.84
C VAL A 10 -7.16 12.94 24.09
N GLN A 11 -7.72 12.48 22.96
CA GLN A 11 -7.01 11.60 22.04
C GLN A 11 -5.77 12.34 21.52
N PRO A 12 -4.57 11.73 21.53
CA PRO A 12 -3.37 12.40 21.03
C PRO A 12 -3.56 12.72 19.54
N ALA A 13 -3.19 13.95 19.17
CA ALA A 13 -3.26 14.40 17.80
C ALA A 13 -2.40 13.52 16.88
N GLY A 14 -3.04 12.87 15.89
CA GLY A 14 -2.39 12.50 14.63
C GLY A 14 -1.76 11.12 14.52
N GLU A 15 -2.34 10.07 15.09
CA GLU A 15 -1.96 8.71 14.71
C GLU A 15 -2.50 8.44 13.29
N GLN A 16 -1.68 8.72 12.28
CA GLN A 16 -2.03 8.45 10.88
C GLN A 16 -2.07 6.93 10.67
N HIS A 17 -3.27 6.37 10.73
CA HIS A 17 -3.52 4.99 10.36
C HIS A 17 -3.37 4.82 8.86
N TYR A 18 -2.18 4.44 8.41
CA TYR A 18 -1.95 4.04 7.03
C TYR A 18 -2.67 2.73 6.72
N SER A 19 -3.21 2.61 5.51
CA SER A 19 -3.84 1.36 5.06
C SER A 19 -2.85 0.20 5.10
N ASP A 20 -3.34 -1.02 5.33
CA ASP A 20 -2.50 -2.23 5.37
C ASP A 20 -1.67 -2.40 4.08
N LEU A 21 -2.26 -2.04 2.93
CA LEU A 21 -1.57 -2.05 1.64
C LEU A 21 -0.35 -1.11 1.64
N VAL A 22 -0.51 0.12 2.13
CA VAL A 22 0.58 1.10 2.24
C VAL A 22 1.68 0.56 3.16
N GLN A 23 1.33 -0.01 4.31
CA GLN A 23 2.30 -0.57 5.24
C GLN A 23 3.07 -1.76 4.63
N ILE A 24 2.39 -2.62 3.86
CA ILE A 24 3.03 -3.75 3.18
C ILE A 24 4.00 -3.26 2.10
N LEU A 25 3.60 -2.29 1.27
CA LEU A 25 4.47 -1.73 0.23
C LEU A 25 5.69 -1.03 0.85
N ALA A 26 5.50 -0.22 1.89
CA ALA A 26 6.60 0.42 2.61
C ALA A 26 7.56 -0.62 3.23
N GLY A 27 7.02 -1.69 3.82
CA GLY A 27 7.83 -2.79 4.34
C GLY A 27 8.61 -3.54 3.25
N ALA A 28 8.02 -3.73 2.07
CA ALA A 28 8.68 -4.37 0.94
C ALA A 28 9.86 -3.53 0.43
N ALA A 29 9.77 -2.19 0.48
CA ALA A 29 10.89 -1.30 0.17
C ALA A 29 12.09 -1.51 1.11
N ILE A 30 11.83 -1.61 2.42
CA ILE A 30 12.87 -1.89 3.42
C ILE A 30 13.50 -3.25 3.17
N ILE A 31 12.68 -4.28 2.95
CA ILE A 31 13.15 -5.64 2.67
C ILE A 31 14.00 -5.67 1.40
N ALA A 32 13.55 -5.04 0.31
CA ALA A 32 14.31 -4.99 -0.94
C ALA A 32 15.68 -4.33 -0.76
N THR A 33 15.77 -3.28 0.07
CA THR A 33 17.04 -2.60 0.32
C THR A 33 18.08 -3.50 1.00
N ASN A 34 17.63 -4.45 1.82
CA ASN A 34 18.51 -5.30 2.64
C ASN A 34 18.76 -6.68 2.05
N PHE A 35 17.78 -7.22 1.31
CA PHE A 35 17.77 -8.63 0.94
C PHE A 35 17.57 -8.87 -0.54
N TRP A 36 17.24 -7.84 -1.35
CA TRP A 36 17.00 -8.10 -2.77
C TRP A 36 18.24 -8.68 -3.44
N ASP A 37 17.99 -9.77 -4.14
CA ASP A 37 18.90 -10.40 -5.06
C ASP A 37 18.12 -10.82 -6.30
N ARG A 38 18.71 -10.68 -7.49
CA ARG A 38 18.00 -10.94 -8.75
C ARG A 38 17.54 -12.40 -8.83
N GLU A 39 18.36 -13.33 -8.35
CA GLU A 39 18.18 -14.77 -8.55
C GLU A 39 17.48 -15.41 -7.35
N ASP A 40 17.88 -15.05 -6.13
CA ASP A 40 17.47 -15.75 -4.92
C ASP A 40 16.36 -15.04 -4.12
N PHE A 41 16.23 -13.72 -4.25
CA PHE A 41 15.32 -12.93 -3.42
C PHE A 41 14.71 -11.75 -4.19
N ASP A 42 13.90 -12.12 -5.18
CA ASP A 42 13.35 -11.22 -6.17
C ASP A 42 12.29 -10.23 -5.61
N ILE A 43 11.72 -9.44 -6.52
CA ILE A 43 10.66 -8.48 -6.21
C ILE A 43 9.42 -9.15 -5.57
N TYR A 44 9.08 -10.39 -5.92
CA TYR A 44 7.93 -11.09 -5.35
C TYR A 44 8.23 -11.58 -3.94
N GLU A 45 9.43 -12.10 -3.69
CA GLU A 45 9.83 -12.54 -2.34
C GLU A 45 9.92 -11.34 -1.38
N CYS A 46 10.36 -10.18 -1.85
CA CYS A 46 10.27 -8.92 -1.08
C CYS A 46 8.83 -8.61 -0.63
N VAL A 47 7.86 -8.69 -1.56
CA VAL A 47 6.44 -8.44 -1.27
C VAL A 47 5.88 -9.51 -0.34
N LYS A 48 6.12 -10.79 -0.64
CA LYS A 48 5.59 -11.94 0.09
C LYS A 48 6.09 -11.98 1.53
N ARG A 49 7.36 -11.64 1.76
CA ARG A 49 7.93 -11.50 3.09
C ARG A 49 7.26 -10.36 3.86
N SER A 50 7.14 -9.18 3.26
CA SER A 50 6.48 -8.02 3.88
C SER A 50 5.01 -8.31 4.25
N TRP A 51 4.29 -8.93 3.31
CA TRP A 51 2.88 -9.32 3.43
C TRP A 51 2.66 -10.36 4.53
N SER A 52 3.54 -11.35 4.63
CA SER A 52 3.46 -12.40 5.65
C SER A 52 3.70 -11.87 7.07
N VAL A 53 4.68 -10.98 7.24
CA VAL A 53 4.97 -10.36 8.56
C VAL A 53 3.81 -9.50 9.06
N ARG A 54 3.00 -8.94 8.15
CA ARG A 54 1.84 -8.10 8.46
C ARG A 54 0.52 -8.86 8.51
N GLY A 55 0.58 -10.17 8.75
CA GLY A 55 -0.62 -10.98 8.99
C GLY A 55 -1.55 -11.14 7.78
N ARG A 56 -1.06 -10.83 6.56
CA ARG A 56 -1.82 -11.02 5.31
C ARG A 56 -3.14 -10.26 5.24
N ALA A 57 -3.20 -9.06 5.84
CA ALA A 57 -4.40 -8.26 6.02
C ALA A 57 -5.13 -7.87 4.71
N VAL A 58 -4.41 -7.85 3.57
CA VAL A 58 -4.99 -7.64 2.23
C VAL A 58 -4.66 -8.81 1.32
N ALA A 59 -5.47 -9.04 0.28
CA ALA A 59 -5.16 -10.06 -0.72
C ALA A 59 -3.80 -9.79 -1.39
N PHE A 60 -2.96 -10.82 -1.50
CA PHE A 60 -1.63 -10.70 -2.12
C PHE A 60 -1.69 -10.12 -3.53
N ALA A 61 -2.70 -10.53 -4.32
CA ALA A 61 -2.93 -10.02 -5.67
C ALA A 61 -3.19 -8.50 -5.70
N THR A 62 -3.75 -7.91 -4.64
CA THR A 62 -3.93 -6.46 -4.52
C THR A 62 -2.58 -5.76 -4.38
N VAL A 63 -1.67 -6.32 -3.58
CA VAL A 63 -0.32 -5.78 -3.42
C VAL A 63 0.46 -5.85 -4.73
N VAL A 64 0.43 -7.00 -5.40
CA VAL A 64 1.06 -7.19 -6.71
C VAL A 64 0.50 -6.21 -7.74
N ARG A 65 -0.82 -6.02 -7.81
CA ARG A 65 -1.44 -5.04 -8.71
C ARG A 65 -0.99 -3.61 -8.43
N ALA A 66 -0.89 -3.22 -7.15
CA ALA A 66 -0.36 -1.92 -6.75
C ALA A 66 1.11 -1.72 -7.17
N THR A 67 1.94 -2.76 -7.08
CA THR A 67 3.33 -2.70 -7.56
C THR A 67 3.42 -2.61 -9.08
N ARG A 68 2.61 -3.39 -9.83
CA ARG A 68 2.60 -3.36 -11.30
C ARG A 68 2.21 -2.00 -11.86
N LYS A 69 1.26 -1.34 -11.21
CA LYS A 69 0.74 0.00 -11.53
C LYS A 69 1.82 1.09 -11.66
N VAL A 70 3.01 0.92 -11.09
CA VAL A 70 4.11 1.91 -11.13
C VAL A 70 5.28 1.52 -12.03
N LEU A 71 5.15 0.42 -12.77
CA LEU A 71 6.12 -0.02 -13.75
C LEU A 71 5.60 0.19 -15.18
N PRO A 72 6.47 0.56 -16.14
CA PRO A 72 6.10 0.56 -17.55
C PRO A 72 5.74 -0.86 -17.98
N GLY A 73 4.54 -1.06 -18.53
CA GLY A 73 4.04 -2.37 -18.94
C GLY A 73 3.59 -3.30 -17.81
N GLY A 74 3.85 -2.95 -16.54
CA GLY A 74 3.38 -3.70 -15.37
C GLY A 74 3.98 -5.10 -15.21
N ASP A 75 5.08 -5.41 -15.89
CA ASP A 75 5.76 -6.69 -15.75
C ASP A 75 6.84 -6.62 -14.67
N LEU A 76 6.60 -7.33 -13.56
CA LEU A 76 7.53 -7.38 -12.43
C LEU A 76 8.76 -8.25 -12.74
N TYR A 77 8.61 -9.34 -13.50
CA TYR A 77 9.71 -10.25 -13.81
C TYR A 77 10.68 -9.57 -14.79
N ALA A 78 10.16 -9.02 -15.88
CA ALA A 78 10.98 -8.29 -16.83
C ALA A 78 11.73 -7.11 -16.18
N TYR A 79 11.10 -6.44 -15.21
CA TYR A 79 11.77 -5.36 -14.47
C TYR A 79 12.85 -5.87 -13.50
N ASN A 80 12.62 -6.99 -12.81
CA ASN A 80 13.59 -7.63 -11.90
C ASN A 80 14.84 -8.09 -12.65
N ASP A 81 14.64 -8.72 -13.81
CA ASP A 81 15.69 -9.39 -14.57
C ASP A 81 16.49 -8.43 -15.45
N ALA A 82 16.04 -7.17 -15.56
CA ALA A 82 16.72 -6.17 -16.36
C ALA A 82 18.20 -6.00 -15.91
N PRO A 83 19.13 -5.87 -16.86
CA PRO A 83 20.54 -5.70 -16.55
C PRO A 83 20.77 -4.38 -15.79
N GLY A 84 21.72 -4.39 -14.85
CA GLY A 84 22.04 -3.22 -14.03
C GLY A 84 21.05 -2.93 -12.89
N ARG A 85 20.03 -3.78 -12.70
CA ARG A 85 19.11 -3.65 -11.57
C ARG A 85 19.83 -3.71 -10.23
N THR A 86 19.42 -2.84 -9.32
CA THR A 86 19.95 -2.77 -7.96
C THR A 86 18.84 -2.82 -6.92
N ALA A 87 19.20 -3.23 -5.70
CA ALA A 87 18.30 -3.20 -4.54
C ALA A 87 17.65 -1.82 -4.34
N LYS A 88 18.39 -0.73 -4.58
CA LYS A 88 17.89 0.65 -4.50
C LYS A 88 16.78 0.91 -5.52
N GLU A 89 16.94 0.43 -6.75
CA GLU A 89 15.93 0.62 -7.80
C GLU A 89 14.66 -0.18 -7.52
N ILE A 90 14.80 -1.40 -7.00
CA ILE A 90 13.68 -2.26 -6.62
C ILE A 90 12.93 -1.67 -5.41
N SER A 91 13.67 -1.22 -4.40
CA SER A 91 13.11 -0.46 -3.26
C SER A 91 12.34 0.77 -3.73
N ALA A 92 12.86 1.50 -4.73
CA ALA A 92 12.18 2.66 -5.30
C ALA A 92 10.86 2.30 -6.01
N VAL A 93 10.70 1.08 -6.56
CA VAL A 93 9.41 0.61 -7.08
C VAL A 93 8.36 0.62 -5.98
N PHE A 94 8.68 0.02 -4.83
CA PHE A 94 7.78 -0.06 -3.69
C PHE A 94 7.49 1.32 -3.07
N ALA A 95 8.50 2.20 -3.01
CA ALA A 95 8.31 3.57 -2.56
C ALA A 95 7.35 4.34 -3.49
N ARG A 96 7.49 4.20 -4.82
CA ARG A 96 6.56 4.81 -5.78
C ARG A 96 5.14 4.26 -5.65
N ALA A 97 4.98 2.95 -5.48
CA ALA A 97 3.67 2.33 -5.25
C ALA A 97 3.03 2.86 -3.96
N THR A 98 3.82 2.98 -2.89
CA THR A 98 3.37 3.55 -1.61
C THR A 98 2.87 4.99 -1.78
N ALA A 99 3.68 5.85 -2.40
CA ALA A 99 3.32 7.25 -2.63
C ALA A 99 2.05 7.39 -3.49
N ARG A 100 1.89 6.53 -4.49
CA ARG A 100 0.70 6.49 -5.33
C ARG A 100 -0.55 6.13 -4.53
N GLU A 101 -0.51 5.06 -3.73
CA GLU A 101 -1.68 4.63 -2.94
C GLU A 101 -2.05 5.65 -1.85
N LEU A 102 -1.07 6.37 -1.30
CA LEU A 102 -1.32 7.53 -0.43
C LEU A 102 -2.03 8.67 -1.18
N GLY A 103 -1.60 8.98 -2.41
CA GLY A 103 -2.24 9.99 -3.25
C GLY A 103 -3.65 9.61 -3.69
N GLU A 104 -3.88 8.36 -4.09
CA GLU A 104 -5.21 7.84 -4.45
C GLU A 104 -6.16 7.89 -3.24
N SER A 105 -5.66 7.57 -2.04
CA SER A 105 -6.44 7.66 -0.79
C SER A 105 -6.82 9.10 -0.43
N GLN A 106 -5.96 10.08 -0.73
CA GLN A 106 -6.23 11.50 -0.50
C GLN A 106 -7.16 12.11 -1.57
N GLN A 107 -7.19 11.55 -2.79
CA GLN A 107 -8.12 11.96 -3.85
C GLN A 107 -9.54 11.44 -3.66
N LEU A 108 -9.77 10.50 -2.74
CA LEU A 108 -11.11 10.05 -2.35
C LEU A 108 -11.68 10.97 -1.25
N PRO A 109 -12.28 12.12 -1.63
CA PRO A 109 -13.55 12.51 -1.01
C PRO A 109 -14.58 13.07 -2.03
N ARG A 110 -15.86 12.67 -1.83
CA ARG A 110 -17.09 13.25 -2.44
C ARG A 110 -17.50 12.80 -3.87
N ALA A 111 -17.43 11.51 -4.19
CA ALA A 111 -18.15 10.96 -5.36
C ALA A 111 -19.11 9.80 -5.02
N MET A 112 -19.45 9.60 -3.73
CA MET A 112 -20.54 8.72 -3.32
C MET A 112 -21.71 9.54 -2.77
N SER A 113 -22.33 10.29 -3.66
CA SER A 113 -23.74 10.69 -3.56
C SER A 113 -24.36 10.60 -4.94
N ALA A 114 -24.08 9.49 -5.66
CA ALA A 114 -24.95 9.10 -6.74
C ALA A 114 -26.20 8.48 -6.08
N SER A 115 -27.23 9.30 -5.92
CA SER A 115 -28.56 8.83 -5.57
C SER A 115 -28.97 7.75 -6.57
N PHE A 116 -29.02 6.51 -6.13
CA PHE A 116 -29.72 5.46 -6.86
C PHE A 116 -31.22 5.76 -6.71
N THR A 117 -31.74 6.64 -7.56
CA THR A 117 -33.18 6.76 -7.82
C THR A 117 -33.51 5.82 -8.97
N GLY A 118 -33.48 4.51 -8.70
CA GLY A 118 -34.07 3.51 -9.58
C GLY A 118 -35.58 3.50 -9.39
N GLY A 119 -36.28 4.43 -10.04
CA GLY A 119 -37.72 4.40 -10.22
C GLY A 119 -38.08 3.94 -11.63
N GLY A 120 -39.07 3.03 -11.71
CA GLY A 120 -39.90 2.78 -12.90
C GLY A 120 -39.41 1.71 -13.87
N ASP A 121 -39.99 0.51 -13.79
CA ASP A 121 -41.04 0.08 -14.74
C ASP A 121 -41.31 -1.42 -14.62
N ARG A 122 -42.45 -1.75 -13.98
CA ARG A 122 -43.33 -2.86 -14.31
C ARG A 122 -44.76 -2.48 -13.97
#